data_AF-F3KJ78-F1
#
_entry.id   AF-F3KJ78-F1
#
_cell.length_a   1.000
_cell.length_b   1.000
_cell.length_c   1.000
_cell.angle_alpha   90.00
_cell.angle_beta   90.00
_cell.angle_gamma   90.00
#
_symmetry.space_group_name_H-M   'P 1'
#
loop_
_entity.id
_entity.type
_entity.pdbx_description
1 polymer ?
#
loop_
_entity_poly.entity_id
_entity_poly.type
_entity_poly.pdbx_seq_one_letter_code
_entity_poly.pdbx_strand_id
1 'polypeptide(L)'
;MRKIIQDLQSVVSIKGSRILTFSIPHVFKALQMLSNERFVSRATFGKEIHLGQGSVKTLILHLKETGIVDSTKSGTFLTEKGHRLTEQLQKIIPKECTIKKGVILQCKFNHAILIKNYSKMIKTGLEQRDYAILYGSEGCITVVCKNKKLIFPGEDKECFIGDNKTREYILEKLSPDEGDVIIISSSDDPFVAEISAKNSALWTLASN
;
A
#
# COMPACT_ATOMS: atom_id res chain seq x y z
N MET A 1 -4.11 11.14 -10.79
CA MET A 1 -3.74 10.77 -9.39
C MET A 1 -4.81 11.20 -8.40
N ARG A 2 -5.14 12.50 -8.28
CA ARG A 2 -6.27 12.97 -7.44
C ARG A 2 -7.57 12.17 -7.64
N LYS A 3 -7.94 11.86 -8.89
CA LYS A 3 -9.11 11.03 -9.19
C LYS A 3 -9.05 9.61 -8.62
N ILE A 4 -7.89 8.96 -8.63
CA ILE A 4 -7.72 7.59 -8.09
C ILE A 4 -7.93 7.61 -6.58
N ILE A 5 -7.30 8.57 -5.88
CA ILE A 5 -7.47 8.73 -4.44
C ILE A 5 -8.92 9.10 -4.10
N GLN A 6 -9.57 9.95 -4.90
CA GLN A 6 -10.99 10.28 -4.76
C GLN A 6 -11.90 9.05 -4.94
N ASP A 7 -11.60 8.17 -5.91
CA ASP A 7 -12.36 6.93 -6.10
C ASP A 7 -12.23 6.02 -4.87
N LEU A 8 -11.03 5.88 -4.29
CA LEU A 8 -10.85 5.13 -3.02
C LEU A 8 -11.52 5.83 -1.83
N GLN A 9 -11.44 7.16 -1.76
CA GLN A 9 -12.10 7.96 -0.73
C GLN A 9 -13.63 7.81 -0.80
N SER A 10 -14.21 7.69 -1.99
CA SER A 10 -15.66 7.52 -2.16
C SER A 10 -16.16 6.25 -1.47
N VAL A 11 -15.38 5.17 -1.49
CA VAL A 11 -15.72 3.90 -0.81
C VAL A 11 -15.78 4.08 0.71
N VAL A 12 -14.92 4.92 1.30
CA VAL A 12 -14.88 5.15 2.76
C VAL A 12 -15.71 6.35 3.21
N SER A 13 -16.33 7.07 2.27
CA SER A 13 -17.14 8.27 2.56
C SER A 13 -18.65 8.01 2.50
N ILE A 14 -19.07 6.80 2.10
CA ILE A 14 -20.48 6.41 2.11
C ILE A 14 -21.00 6.48 3.53
N LYS A 15 -22.03 7.32 3.73
CA LYS A 15 -22.65 7.56 5.02
C LYS A 15 -23.45 6.32 5.43
N GLY A 16 -22.99 5.65 6.47
CA GLY A 16 -23.74 4.62 7.19
C GLY A 16 -24.07 5.07 8.61
N SER A 17 -24.95 4.32 9.28
CA SER A 17 -25.27 4.53 10.70
C SER A 17 -24.16 4.08 11.67
N ARG A 18 -23.09 3.48 11.16
CA ARG A 18 -22.00 2.88 11.94
C ARG A 18 -20.65 3.46 11.55
N ILE A 19 -19.77 3.61 12.54
CA ILE A 19 -18.38 3.98 12.34
C ILE A 19 -17.71 2.89 11.49
N LEU A 20 -17.04 3.30 10.41
CA LEU A 20 -16.28 2.39 9.57
C LEU A 20 -15.01 1.96 10.31
N THR A 21 -14.75 0.66 10.27
CA THR A 21 -13.55 0.02 10.84
C THR A 21 -12.50 -0.29 9.77
N PHE A 22 -12.74 0.19 8.55
CA PHE A 22 -11.81 0.11 7.42
C PHE A 22 -11.60 1.50 6.83
N SER A 23 -10.58 1.62 6.00
CA SER A 23 -10.09 2.89 5.46
C SER A 23 -9.44 2.67 4.09
N ILE A 24 -8.94 3.74 3.46
CA ILE A 24 -8.36 3.72 2.11
C ILE A 24 -7.31 2.60 1.89
N PRO A 25 -6.32 2.35 2.77
CA PRO A 25 -5.36 1.24 2.57
C PRO A 25 -6.02 -0.15 2.59
N HIS A 26 -7.11 -0.33 3.34
CA HIS A 26 -7.88 -1.58 3.33
C HIS A 26 -8.62 -1.76 2.00
N VAL A 27 -9.20 -0.68 1.46
CA VAL A 27 -9.80 -0.68 0.12
C VAL A 27 -8.76 -1.03 -0.92
N PHE A 28 -7.58 -0.42 -0.86
CA PHE A 28 -6.49 -0.73 -1.79
C PHE A 28 -6.05 -2.20 -1.72
N LYS A 29 -5.85 -2.76 -0.52
CA LYS A 29 -5.55 -4.19 -0.36
C LYS A 29 -6.66 -5.08 -0.93
N ALA A 30 -7.94 -4.75 -0.71
CA ALA A 30 -9.06 -5.48 -1.28
C ALA A 30 -9.03 -5.51 -2.82
N LEU A 31 -8.70 -4.37 -3.44
CA LEU A 31 -8.58 -4.27 -4.89
C LEU A 31 -7.41 -5.08 -5.44
N GLN A 32 -6.27 -5.12 -4.75
CA GLN A 32 -5.15 -5.98 -5.14
C GLN A 32 -5.53 -7.47 -5.07
N MET A 33 -6.23 -7.90 -4.01
CA MET A 33 -6.72 -9.28 -3.91
C MET A 33 -7.64 -9.64 -5.09
N LEU A 34 -8.61 -8.78 -5.41
CA LEU A 34 -9.54 -8.98 -6.52
C LEU A 34 -8.90 -8.85 -7.91
N SER A 35 -7.76 -8.16 -8.02
CA SER A 35 -7.00 -8.10 -9.26
C SER A 35 -6.18 -9.37 -9.49
N ASN A 36 -5.75 -10.04 -8.41
CA ASN A 36 -4.97 -11.27 -8.47
C ASN A 36 -5.86 -12.51 -8.58
N GLU A 37 -7.06 -12.47 -7.99
CA GLU A 37 -8.01 -13.57 -7.97
C GLU A 37 -9.31 -13.17 -8.69
N ARG A 38 -9.80 -14.04 -9.58
CA ARG A 38 -11.07 -13.78 -10.31
C ARG A 38 -12.27 -13.58 -9.37
N PHE A 39 -12.30 -14.31 -8.24
CA PHE A 39 -13.35 -14.20 -7.23
C PHE A 39 -12.75 -14.32 -5.82
N VAL A 40 -13.12 -13.41 -4.92
CA VAL A 40 -12.68 -13.43 -3.51
C VAL A 40 -13.88 -13.62 -2.59
N SER A 41 -13.77 -14.58 -1.65
CA SER A 41 -14.82 -14.87 -0.68
C SER A 41 -14.83 -13.86 0.48
N ARG A 42 -15.97 -13.72 1.16
CA ARG A 42 -16.06 -12.91 2.40
C ARG A 42 -15.13 -13.39 3.50
N ALA A 43 -14.95 -14.71 3.62
CA ALA A 43 -14.04 -15.30 4.59
C ALA A 43 -12.58 -14.93 4.27
N THR A 44 -12.21 -14.98 2.99
CA THR A 44 -10.88 -14.56 2.50
C THR A 44 -10.64 -13.08 2.80
N PHE A 45 -11.61 -12.21 2.51
CA PHE A 45 -11.49 -10.78 2.87
C PHE A 45 -11.30 -10.56 4.36
N GLY A 46 -12.12 -11.20 5.20
CA GLY A 46 -12.01 -11.03 6.65
C GLY A 46 -10.65 -11.46 7.18
N LYS A 47 -10.13 -12.59 6.68
CA LYS A 47 -8.82 -13.11 7.05
C LYS A 47 -7.68 -12.21 6.56
N GLU A 48 -7.62 -11.90 5.27
CA GLU A 48 -6.43 -11.24 4.67
C GLU A 48 -6.40 -9.73 4.93
N ILE A 49 -7.56 -9.09 5.15
CA ILE A 49 -7.67 -7.66 5.48
C ILE A 49 -7.79 -7.43 7.00
N HIS A 50 -7.81 -8.51 7.80
CA HIS A 50 -7.94 -8.45 9.26
C HIS A 50 -9.21 -7.69 9.72
N LEU A 51 -10.32 -7.93 9.03
CA LEU A 51 -11.61 -7.27 9.29
C LEU A 51 -12.66 -8.26 9.83
N GLY A 52 -13.46 -7.79 10.79
CA GLY A 52 -14.61 -8.53 11.29
C GLY A 52 -15.68 -8.73 10.19
N GLN A 53 -16.51 -9.76 10.34
CA GLN A 53 -17.53 -10.12 9.34
C GLN A 53 -18.47 -8.97 8.97
N GLY A 54 -18.89 -8.16 9.95
CA GLY A 54 -19.71 -6.97 9.72
C GLY A 54 -19.00 -5.90 8.89
N SER A 55 -17.70 -5.70 9.15
CA SER A 55 -16.84 -4.76 8.43
C SER A 55 -16.61 -5.21 6.99
N VAL A 56 -16.37 -6.50 6.76
CA VAL A 56 -16.26 -7.09 5.42
C VAL A 56 -17.55 -6.89 4.63
N LYS A 57 -18.71 -7.16 5.24
CA LYS A 57 -20.02 -6.95 4.59
C LYS A 57 -20.18 -5.48 4.18
N THR A 58 -19.78 -4.55 5.04
CA THR A 58 -19.87 -3.11 4.78
C THR A 58 -18.89 -2.67 3.69
N LEU A 59 -17.64 -3.14 3.73
CA LEU A 59 -16.63 -2.89 2.70
C LEU A 59 -17.11 -3.33 1.31
N ILE A 60 -17.62 -4.56 1.19
CA ILE A 60 -18.14 -5.08 -0.09
C ILE A 60 -19.35 -4.26 -0.53
N LEU A 61 -20.27 -3.92 0.38
CA LEU A 61 -21.42 -3.08 0.05
C LEU A 61 -20.98 -1.74 -0.54
N HIS A 62 -20.04 -1.05 0.10
CA HIS A 62 -19.53 0.24 -0.37
C HIS A 62 -18.81 0.12 -1.72
N LEU A 63 -18.03 -0.95 -1.92
CA LEU A 63 -17.40 -1.24 -3.21
C LEU A 63 -18.44 -1.50 -4.32
N LYS A 64 -19.58 -2.12 -3.98
CA LYS A 64 -20.70 -2.34 -4.93
C LYS A 64 -21.43 -1.05 -5.25
N GLU A 65 -21.73 -0.23 -4.24
CA GLU A 65 -22.42 1.06 -4.43
C GLU A 65 -21.60 2.05 -5.26
N THR A 66 -20.27 2.00 -5.16
CA THR A 66 -19.37 2.75 -6.04
C THR A 66 -19.19 2.13 -7.42
N GLY A 67 -19.81 0.97 -7.69
CA GLY A 67 -19.74 0.25 -8.96
C GLY A 67 -18.37 -0.37 -9.26
N ILE A 68 -17.48 -0.49 -8.27
CA ILE A 68 -16.12 -1.02 -8.43
C ILE A 68 -16.12 -2.55 -8.46
N VAL A 69 -17.01 -3.18 -7.70
CA VAL A 69 -17.14 -4.63 -7.63
C VAL A 69 -18.59 -5.07 -7.81
N ASP A 70 -18.78 -6.35 -8.13
CA ASP A 70 -20.04 -7.04 -7.95
C ASP A 70 -19.81 -8.41 -7.29
N SER A 71 -20.87 -9.18 -7.04
CA SER A 71 -20.76 -10.45 -6.33
C SER A 71 -21.71 -11.50 -6.90
N THR A 72 -21.21 -12.74 -6.98
CA THR A 72 -22.00 -13.93 -7.28
C THR A 72 -21.94 -14.92 -6.11
N LYS A 73 -22.53 -16.11 -6.27
CA LYS A 73 -22.35 -17.22 -5.32
C LYS A 73 -20.88 -17.63 -5.15
N SER A 74 -20.05 -17.43 -6.17
CA SER A 74 -18.63 -17.80 -6.17
C SER A 74 -17.75 -16.79 -5.42
N GLY A 75 -18.21 -15.56 -5.21
CA GLY A 75 -17.46 -14.52 -4.51
C GLY A 75 -17.66 -13.13 -5.11
N THR A 76 -16.87 -12.19 -4.61
CA THR A 76 -16.80 -10.80 -5.11
C THR A 76 -15.77 -10.72 -6.22
N PHE A 77 -16.02 -9.91 -7.26
CA PHE A 77 -15.14 -9.74 -8.41
C PHE A 77 -15.15 -8.27 -8.88
N LEU A 78 -14.11 -7.83 -9.59
CA LEU A 78 -14.04 -6.49 -10.15
C LEU A 78 -15.03 -6.33 -11.32
N THR A 79 -15.67 -5.18 -11.40
CA THR A 79 -16.35 -4.75 -12.63
C THR A 79 -15.33 -4.17 -13.62
N GLU A 80 -15.76 -3.81 -14.83
CA GLU A 80 -14.95 -3.02 -15.78
C GLU A 80 -14.40 -1.73 -15.16
N LYS A 81 -15.21 -1.04 -14.33
CA LYS A 81 -14.77 0.14 -13.59
C LYS A 81 -13.67 -0.22 -12.59
N GLY A 82 -13.84 -1.32 -11.87
CA GLY A 82 -12.85 -1.83 -10.92
C GLY A 82 -11.52 -2.18 -11.59
N HIS A 83 -11.55 -2.91 -12.71
CA HIS A 83 -10.35 -3.25 -13.47
C HIS A 83 -9.57 -2.02 -13.94
N ARG A 84 -10.26 -1.00 -14.47
CA ARG A 84 -9.61 0.25 -14.86
C ARG A 84 -8.95 0.97 -13.68
N LEU A 85 -9.60 0.97 -12.52
CA LEU A 85 -9.04 1.56 -11.30
C LEU A 85 -7.81 0.78 -10.83
N THR A 86 -7.86 -0.55 -10.81
CA THR A 86 -6.71 -1.39 -10.40
C THR A 86 -5.54 -1.28 -11.36
N GLU A 87 -5.77 -1.25 -12.66
CA GLU A 87 -4.72 -1.03 -13.65
C GLU A 87 -4.04 0.34 -13.47
N GLN A 88 -4.81 1.39 -13.18
CA GLN A 88 -4.25 2.71 -12.90
C GLN A 88 -3.41 2.72 -11.62
N LEU A 89 -3.89 2.06 -10.56
CA LEU A 89 -3.12 1.89 -9.32
C LEU A 89 -1.83 1.11 -9.58
N GLN A 90 -1.90 0.00 -10.32
CA GLN A 90 -0.74 -0.84 -10.63
C GLN A 90 0.32 -0.13 -11.48
N LYS A 91 -0.08 0.82 -12.35
CA LYS A 91 0.89 1.65 -13.09
C LYS A 91 1.72 2.55 -12.17
N ILE A 92 1.14 2.99 -11.04
CA ILE A 92 1.79 3.89 -10.09
C ILE A 92 2.51 3.10 -8.99
N ILE A 93 1.88 2.04 -8.50
CA ILE A 93 2.35 1.13 -7.46
C ILE A 93 2.42 -0.29 -8.04
N PRO A 94 3.45 -0.60 -8.84
CA PRO A 94 3.49 -1.85 -9.59
C PRO A 94 3.93 -3.04 -8.76
N LYS A 95 4.70 -2.81 -7.69
CA LYS A 95 5.38 -3.85 -6.92
C LYS A 95 5.47 -3.48 -5.46
N GLU A 96 5.38 -4.53 -4.64
CA GLU A 96 5.60 -4.48 -3.21
C GLU A 96 6.18 -5.83 -2.75
N CYS A 97 6.87 -5.86 -1.62
CA CYS A 97 7.43 -7.09 -1.08
C CYS A 97 7.60 -7.04 0.44
N THR A 98 7.51 -8.21 1.06
CA THR A 98 7.88 -8.39 2.47
C THR A 98 9.38 -8.58 2.60
N ILE A 99 10.00 -7.85 3.52
CA ILE A 99 11.43 -7.89 3.81
C ILE A 99 11.61 -8.42 5.23
N LYS A 100 12.51 -9.41 5.37
CA LYS A 100 12.89 -9.96 6.68
C LYS A 100 13.71 -8.95 7.48
N LYS A 101 13.78 -9.14 8.79
CA LYS A 101 14.68 -8.40 9.67
C LYS A 101 16.11 -8.34 9.11
N GLY A 102 16.67 -7.14 9.07
CA GLY A 102 18.02 -6.83 8.63
C GLY A 102 18.81 -6.05 9.69
N VAL A 103 19.94 -5.48 9.26
CA VAL A 103 20.79 -4.63 10.12
C VAL A 103 20.15 -3.26 10.31
N ILE A 104 19.61 -2.69 9.22
CA ILE A 104 18.92 -1.40 9.25
C ILE A 104 17.45 -1.58 9.63
N LEU A 105 16.77 -2.58 9.06
CA LEU A 105 15.36 -2.86 9.29
C LEU A 105 15.19 -3.84 10.46
N GLN A 106 15.19 -3.34 11.69
CA GLN A 106 15.33 -4.16 12.90
C GLN A 106 14.04 -4.86 13.38
N CYS A 107 12.87 -4.46 12.89
CA CYS A 107 11.59 -5.12 13.21
C CYS A 107 11.50 -6.51 12.56
N LYS A 108 10.66 -7.37 13.13
CA LYS A 108 10.47 -8.75 12.63
C LYS A 108 9.94 -8.77 11.20
N PHE A 109 8.98 -7.89 10.90
CA PHE A 109 8.36 -7.76 9.59
C PHE A 109 8.59 -6.37 9.04
N ASN A 110 8.88 -6.30 7.76
CA ASN A 110 9.02 -5.05 7.03
C ASN A 110 8.31 -5.23 5.69
N HIS A 111 7.69 -4.18 5.19
CA HIS A 111 6.98 -4.22 3.91
C HIS A 111 7.38 -3.01 3.08
N ALA A 112 7.89 -3.27 1.88
CA ALA A 112 8.33 -2.25 0.95
C ALA A 112 7.33 -2.11 -0.19
N ILE A 113 7.01 -0.87 -0.55
CA ILE A 113 6.09 -0.53 -1.64
C ILE A 113 6.76 0.47 -2.58
N LEU A 114 6.77 0.16 -3.87
CA LEU A 114 7.38 0.98 -4.91
C LEU A 114 6.36 1.97 -5.49
N ILE A 115 6.74 3.23 -5.63
CA ILE A 115 5.95 4.29 -6.27
C ILE A 115 6.75 4.84 -7.45
N LYS A 116 6.17 4.77 -8.65
CA LYS A 116 6.85 5.19 -9.88
C LYS A 116 6.94 6.71 -10.01
N ASN A 117 8.12 7.20 -10.41
CA ASN A 117 8.37 8.60 -10.79
C ASN A 117 7.92 9.65 -9.75
N TYR A 118 8.07 9.35 -8.46
CA TYR A 118 7.51 10.18 -7.38
C TYR A 118 8.55 10.91 -6.51
N SER A 119 9.84 10.73 -6.80
CA SER A 119 10.97 11.28 -6.03
C SER A 119 10.88 12.79 -5.80
N LYS A 120 10.45 13.57 -6.80
CA LYS A 120 10.34 15.04 -6.72
C LYS A 120 9.38 15.52 -5.65
N MET A 121 8.44 14.67 -5.23
CA MET A 121 7.44 15.00 -4.23
C MET A 121 7.89 14.64 -2.81
N ILE A 122 9.02 13.94 -2.67
CA ILE A 122 9.58 13.54 -1.38
C ILE A 122 10.64 14.57 -0.96
N LYS A 123 10.46 15.14 0.23
CA LYS A 123 11.43 16.09 0.80
C LYS A 123 12.42 15.38 1.72
N THR A 124 11.90 14.84 2.83
CA THR A 124 12.72 14.24 3.90
C THR A 124 12.28 12.82 4.26
N GLY A 125 11.10 12.39 3.80
CA GLY A 125 10.53 11.09 4.18
C GLY A 125 9.83 11.09 5.54
N LEU A 126 9.79 12.23 6.24
CA LEU A 126 9.13 12.35 7.55
C LEU A 126 7.61 12.26 7.43
N GLU A 127 7.02 12.89 6.40
CA GLU A 127 5.58 12.80 6.16
C GLU A 127 5.15 11.34 5.93
N GLN A 128 5.92 10.60 5.12
CA GLN A 128 5.70 9.17 4.86
C GLN A 128 5.76 8.35 6.15
N ARG A 129 6.72 8.66 7.03
CA ARG A 129 6.83 8.00 8.33
C ARG A 129 5.60 8.27 9.20
N ASP A 130 5.18 9.52 9.29
CA ASP A 130 4.03 9.91 10.10
C ASP A 130 2.75 9.25 9.57
N TYR A 131 2.57 9.15 8.23
CA TYR A 131 1.47 8.39 7.63
C TYR A 131 1.53 6.89 7.97
N ALA A 132 2.71 6.28 8.07
CA ALA A 132 2.82 4.87 8.47
C ALA A 132 2.50 4.67 9.96
N ILE A 133 2.97 5.58 10.84
CA ILE A 133 2.72 5.54 12.29
C ILE A 133 1.22 5.62 12.61
N LEU A 134 0.44 6.37 11.82
CA LEU A 134 -1.02 6.41 11.96
C LEU A 134 -1.70 5.03 11.85
N TYR A 135 -1.03 4.04 11.26
CA TYR A 135 -1.51 2.66 11.13
C TYR A 135 -0.75 1.68 12.01
N GLY A 136 -0.06 2.17 13.05
CA GLY A 136 0.56 1.34 14.08
C GLY A 136 1.97 0.87 13.77
N SER A 137 2.61 1.39 12.71
CA SER A 137 4.01 1.06 12.42
C SER A 137 4.97 1.61 13.48
N GLU A 138 5.96 0.80 13.84
CA GLU A 138 7.06 1.12 14.74
C GLU A 138 8.13 1.98 14.07
N GLY A 139 8.21 1.96 12.74
CA GLY A 139 9.18 2.74 11.98
C GLY A 139 8.93 2.66 10.49
N CYS A 140 9.27 3.74 9.78
CA CYS A 140 9.15 3.78 8.34
C CYS A 140 10.29 4.61 7.76
N ILE A 141 10.91 4.09 6.70
CA ILE A 141 11.95 4.79 5.94
C ILE A 141 11.48 5.01 4.51
N THR A 142 11.90 6.14 3.95
CA THR A 142 11.67 6.47 2.54
C THR A 142 12.99 6.48 1.81
N VAL A 143 13.02 5.82 0.67
CA VAL A 143 14.21 5.64 -0.15
C VAL A 143 13.90 6.13 -1.56
N VAL A 144 14.80 6.90 -2.16
CA VAL A 144 14.69 7.39 -3.54
C VAL A 144 15.72 6.67 -4.40
N CYS A 145 15.30 6.22 -5.58
CA CYS A 145 16.23 5.72 -6.60
C CYS A 145 16.78 6.90 -7.41
N LYS A 146 18.07 7.18 -7.27
CA LYS A 146 18.76 8.28 -7.96
C LYS A 146 20.15 7.83 -8.40
N ASN A 147 20.52 8.08 -9.65
CA ASN A 147 21.76 7.63 -10.28
C ASN A 147 22.02 6.13 -10.07
N LYS A 148 20.98 5.29 -10.23
CA LYS A 148 21.02 3.82 -9.96
C LYS A 148 21.39 3.45 -8.51
N LYS A 149 21.32 4.39 -7.57
CA LYS A 149 21.55 4.17 -6.13
C LYS A 149 20.26 4.37 -5.35
N LEU A 150 20.18 3.68 -4.22
CA LEU A 150 19.14 3.89 -3.22
C LEU A 150 19.66 4.92 -2.22
N ILE A 151 18.99 6.06 -2.09
CA ILE A 151 19.41 7.16 -1.23
C ILE A 151 18.29 7.65 -0.30
N PHE A 152 18.67 8.23 0.83
CA PHE A 152 17.72 8.95 1.69
C PHE A 152 17.38 10.30 1.04
N PRO A 153 16.09 10.68 1.02
CA PRO A 153 15.67 11.97 0.47
C PRO A 153 16.27 13.13 1.27
N GLY A 154 16.61 14.22 0.58
CA GLY A 154 17.12 15.47 1.18
C GLY A 154 18.61 15.46 1.55
N GLU A 155 19.22 14.30 1.81
CA GLU A 155 20.62 14.21 2.25
C GLU A 155 21.57 13.61 1.20
N ASP A 156 21.06 13.07 0.09
CA ASP A 156 21.82 12.35 -0.96
C ASP A 156 22.76 11.24 -0.40
N LYS A 157 22.48 10.76 0.83
CA LYS A 157 23.19 9.67 1.50
C LYS A 157 22.68 8.32 1.02
N GLU A 158 23.59 7.41 0.72
CA GLU A 158 23.25 6.05 0.30
C GLU A 158 22.56 5.27 1.45
N CYS A 159 21.45 4.60 1.13
CA CYS A 159 20.75 3.71 2.05
C CYS A 159 21.44 2.34 2.14
N PHE A 160 21.18 1.59 3.21
CA PHE A 160 21.64 0.20 3.35
C PHE A 160 23.17 0.05 3.34
N ILE A 161 23.91 1.09 3.72
CA ILE A 161 25.35 0.99 3.98
C ILE A 161 25.55 -0.04 5.12
N GLY A 162 26.29 -1.12 4.82
CA GLY A 162 26.48 -2.24 5.75
C GLY A 162 25.38 -3.32 5.72
N ASP A 163 24.36 -3.19 4.88
CA ASP A 163 23.25 -4.15 4.73
C ASP A 163 23.01 -4.50 3.25
N ASN A 164 24.06 -4.99 2.59
CA ASN A 164 24.03 -5.34 1.16
C ASN A 164 22.93 -6.36 0.82
N LYS A 165 22.65 -7.30 1.72
CA LYS A 165 21.63 -8.34 1.53
C LYS A 165 20.24 -7.75 1.39
N THR A 166 19.89 -6.78 2.25
CA THR A 166 18.60 -6.08 2.18
C THR A 166 18.53 -5.23 0.92
N ARG A 167 19.60 -4.51 0.57
CA ARG A 167 19.70 -3.71 -0.66
C ARG A 167 19.45 -4.57 -1.91
N GLU A 168 20.19 -5.66 -2.06
CA GLU A 168 20.09 -6.57 -3.21
C GLU A 168 18.70 -7.20 -3.31
N TYR A 169 18.13 -7.62 -2.18
CA TYR A 169 16.76 -8.13 -2.15
C TYR A 169 15.73 -7.10 -2.63
N ILE A 170 15.85 -5.85 -2.20
CA ILE A 170 14.98 -4.75 -2.64
C ILE A 170 15.13 -4.52 -4.15
N LEU A 171 16.35 -4.46 -4.66
CA LEU A 171 16.62 -4.26 -6.09
C LEU A 171 16.07 -5.41 -6.93
N GLU A 172 16.22 -6.65 -6.47
CA GLU A 172 15.68 -7.84 -7.14
C GLU A 172 14.14 -7.81 -7.18
N LYS A 173 13.48 -7.58 -6.02
CA LYS A 173 12.02 -7.68 -5.91
C LYS A 173 11.29 -6.49 -6.51
N LEU A 174 11.80 -5.28 -6.32
CA LEU A 174 11.10 -4.06 -6.75
C LEU A 174 11.62 -3.56 -8.10
N SER A 175 12.90 -3.78 -8.44
CA SER A 175 13.52 -3.27 -9.67
C SER A 175 13.23 -1.77 -9.90
N PRO A 176 13.56 -0.89 -8.94
CA PRO A 176 13.25 0.53 -9.03
C PRO A 176 14.05 1.22 -10.15
N ASP A 177 13.41 2.13 -10.87
CA ASP A 177 14.03 2.99 -11.89
C ASP A 177 14.36 4.37 -11.33
N GLU A 178 15.12 5.15 -12.10
CA GLU A 178 15.46 6.53 -11.77
C GLU A 178 14.20 7.36 -11.45
N GLY A 179 14.21 8.02 -10.30
CA GLY A 179 13.11 8.88 -9.85
C GLY A 179 11.97 8.15 -9.15
N ASP A 180 12.05 6.83 -8.99
CA ASP A 180 11.11 6.06 -8.17
C ASP A 180 11.38 6.24 -6.68
N VAL A 181 10.34 5.94 -5.88
CA VAL A 181 10.36 5.99 -4.42
C VAL A 181 10.00 4.63 -3.87
N ILE A 182 10.72 4.16 -2.87
CA ILE A 182 10.38 2.99 -2.09
C ILE A 182 10.08 3.45 -0.67
N ILE A 183 8.89 3.13 -0.19
CA ILE A 183 8.51 3.32 1.21
C ILE A 183 8.58 1.97 1.89
N ILE A 184 9.29 1.88 3.01
CA ILE A 184 9.44 0.65 3.78
C ILE A 184 8.92 0.89 5.17
N SER A 185 7.82 0.22 5.51
CA SER A 185 7.25 0.22 6.84
C SER A 185 7.70 -1.01 7.62
N SER A 186 7.93 -0.85 8.91
CA SER A 186 8.46 -1.85 9.83
C SER A 186 7.48 -2.07 10.97
N SER A 187 7.22 -3.34 11.31
CA SER A 187 6.39 -3.73 12.44
C SER A 187 6.68 -5.13 12.99
N ASP A 188 6.27 -5.39 14.23
CA ASP A 188 6.23 -6.72 14.82
C ASP A 188 4.98 -7.54 14.42
N ASP A 189 4.02 -6.92 13.73
CA ASP A 189 2.90 -7.59 13.06
C ASP A 189 3.02 -7.45 11.52
N PRO A 190 2.93 -8.56 10.75
CA PRO A 190 3.13 -8.52 9.30
C PRO A 190 2.03 -7.75 8.56
N PHE A 191 0.78 -7.80 9.04
CA PHE A 191 -0.33 -7.05 8.46
C PHE A 191 -0.17 -5.55 8.75
N VAL A 192 0.27 -5.19 9.97
CA VAL A 192 0.56 -3.80 10.32
C VAL A 192 1.66 -3.24 9.43
N ALA A 193 2.77 -3.96 9.21
CA ALA A 193 3.84 -3.54 8.30
C ALA A 193 3.31 -3.29 6.88
N GLU A 194 2.48 -4.20 6.36
CA GLU A 194 1.89 -4.06 5.02
C GLU A 194 0.90 -2.89 4.92
N ILE A 195 -0.09 -2.82 5.80
CA ILE A 195 -1.19 -1.85 5.69
C ILE A 195 -0.69 -0.41 5.92
N SER A 196 0.32 -0.23 6.78
CA SER A 196 0.95 1.07 7.03
C SER A 196 1.83 1.53 5.86
N ALA A 197 2.56 0.61 5.20
CA ALA A 197 3.28 0.93 3.96
C ALA A 197 2.30 1.39 2.86
N LYS A 198 1.19 0.67 2.69
CA LYS A 198 0.11 1.06 1.76
C LYS A 198 -0.47 2.42 2.10
N ASN A 199 -0.75 2.69 3.38
CA ASN A 199 -1.27 3.99 3.81
C ASN A 199 -0.30 5.11 3.46
N SER A 200 0.98 4.93 3.79
CA SER A 200 2.03 5.90 3.51
C SER A 200 2.17 6.20 2.01
N ALA A 201 2.12 5.16 1.17
CA ALA A 201 2.13 5.33 -0.27
C ALA A 201 0.89 6.09 -0.78
N LEU A 202 -0.31 5.72 -0.34
CA LEU A 202 -1.55 6.35 -0.78
C LEU A 202 -1.63 7.83 -0.37
N TRP A 203 -1.20 8.18 0.83
CA TRP A 203 -1.16 9.59 1.26
C TRP A 203 -0.06 10.39 0.57
N THR A 204 1.07 9.76 0.25
CA THR A 204 2.08 10.35 -0.64
C THR A 204 1.48 10.71 -2.00
N LEU A 205 0.62 9.85 -2.55
CA LEU A 205 -0.13 10.15 -3.78
C LEU A 205 -1.20 11.25 -3.63
N ALA A 206 -1.75 11.41 -2.42
CA ALA A 206 -2.83 12.35 -2.12
C ALA A 206 -2.35 13.78 -1.83
N SER A 207 -1.17 13.94 -1.24
CA SER A 207 -0.63 15.22 -0.80
C SER A 207 -0.08 16.11 -1.93
N ASN A 208 -0.31 15.75 -3.21
CA ASN A 208 0.07 16.51 -4.40
C ASN A 208 -1.10 16.86 -5.33
#